data_AF-A0A444U1W2-F1
#
_entry.id   AF-A0A444U1W2-F1
#
_cell.length_a   1.000
_cell.length_b   1.000
_cell.length_c   1.000
_cell.angle_alpha   90.00
_cell.angle_beta   90.00
_cell.angle_gamma   90.00
#
_symmetry.space_group_name_H-M   'P 1'
#
loop_
_entity.id
_entity.type
_entity.pdbx_description
1 polymer ?
#
loop_
_entity_poly.entity_id
_entity_poly.type
_entity_poly.pdbx_seq_one_letter_code
_entity_poly.pdbx_strand_id
1 'polypeptide(L)'
;MLTAETSLVASKEPEGARSRSIPMSPSDFLDKLMGRTSGYDARIRPNFKDIEWVRYLAFMTDVSKHLNDLNAQLQGKDKCVSNLVALINAFDCKLDLYAWKLSQQDLTHLKRSDEPQPASDFQRYQKWIIALKSNFENGFNHFDSINDAIAFISSPHTFPIDSAGSLATLFSAEVA
;
A
#
# COMPACT_ATOMS: atom_id res chain seq x y z
N MET A 1 10.23 -65.56 -38.12
CA MET A 1 11.61 -65.85 -37.66
C MET A 1 12.55 -65.01 -38.52
N LEU A 2 13.49 -64.29 -37.86
CA LEU A 2 14.43 -63.24 -38.34
C LEU A 2 13.95 -61.78 -38.22
N THR A 3 14.55 -61.05 -37.26
CA THR A 3 15.47 -59.93 -37.50
C THR A 3 16.47 -59.82 -36.34
N ALA A 4 17.75 -59.64 -36.70
CA ALA A 4 18.87 -59.19 -35.87
C ALA A 4 18.68 -57.69 -35.51
N GLU A 5 19.46 -56.93 -34.74
CA GLU A 5 20.82 -56.92 -34.19
C GLU A 5 20.84 -55.58 -33.37
N THR A 6 21.48 -55.40 -32.21
CA THR A 6 22.84 -54.83 -32.05
C THR A 6 22.96 -54.24 -30.64
N SER A 7 24.15 -54.34 -30.10
CA SER A 7 24.66 -53.74 -28.84
C SER A 7 24.69 -52.21 -28.88
N LEU A 8 24.38 -51.53 -27.77
CA LEU A 8 25.14 -50.36 -27.33
C LEU A 8 24.92 -50.02 -25.84
N VAL A 9 26.03 -49.92 -25.13
CA VAL A 9 26.18 -49.38 -23.76
C VAL A 9 25.60 -47.96 -23.68
N ALA A 10 24.82 -47.67 -22.64
CA ALA A 10 24.43 -46.30 -22.30
C ALA A 10 24.66 -46.02 -20.82
N SER A 11 25.37 -44.93 -20.59
CA SER A 11 26.12 -44.54 -19.41
C SER A 11 25.26 -44.15 -18.22
N LYS A 12 25.83 -44.37 -17.04
CA LYS A 12 25.37 -43.89 -15.75
C LYS A 12 25.54 -42.36 -15.67
N GLU A 13 24.45 -41.62 -15.74
CA GLU A 13 24.39 -40.20 -15.36
C GLU A 13 24.15 -40.08 -13.84
N PRO A 14 24.81 -39.14 -13.13
CA PRO A 14 24.60 -38.96 -11.71
C PRO A 14 23.30 -38.19 -11.45
N GLU A 15 22.45 -38.77 -10.60
CA GLU A 15 21.30 -38.12 -9.96
C GLU A 15 21.75 -36.86 -9.19
N GLY A 16 21.88 -35.75 -9.91
CA GLY A 16 21.89 -34.42 -9.34
C GLY A 16 20.48 -34.12 -8.87
N ALA A 17 20.22 -34.28 -7.57
CA ALA A 17 18.97 -33.95 -6.91
C ALA A 17 18.60 -32.47 -7.12
N ARG A 18 18.00 -32.15 -8.27
CA ARG A 18 17.23 -30.92 -8.45
C ARG A 18 15.97 -31.08 -7.63
N SER A 19 16.04 -30.62 -6.38
CA SER A 19 14.88 -30.47 -5.50
C SER A 19 13.78 -29.75 -6.30
N ARG A 20 12.69 -30.46 -6.60
CA ARG A 20 11.48 -29.81 -7.10
C ARG A 20 11.12 -28.73 -6.07
N SER A 21 11.11 -27.47 -6.47
CA SER A 21 10.69 -26.38 -5.59
C SER A 21 9.20 -26.55 -5.33
N ILE A 22 8.85 -27.25 -4.26
CA ILE A 22 7.50 -27.24 -3.70
C ILE A 22 7.19 -25.77 -3.42
N PRO A 23 6.06 -25.23 -3.92
CA PRO A 23 5.65 -23.88 -3.54
C PRO A 23 5.49 -23.87 -2.01
N MET A 24 6.35 -23.11 -1.35
CA MET A 24 6.37 -23.02 0.10
C MET A 24 5.10 -22.30 0.56
N SER A 25 4.51 -22.75 1.67
CA SER A 25 3.41 -22.01 2.32
C SER A 25 3.88 -20.60 2.66
N PRO A 26 3.00 -19.58 2.66
CA PRO A 26 3.36 -18.22 3.06
C PRO A 26 4.09 -18.15 4.41
N SER A 27 3.73 -19.00 5.37
CA SER A 27 4.41 -19.10 6.67
C SER A 27 5.86 -19.63 6.53
N ASP A 28 6.06 -20.70 5.74
CA ASP A 28 7.38 -21.30 5.52
C ASP A 28 8.33 -20.36 4.76
N PHE A 29 7.77 -19.51 3.88
CA PHE A 29 8.53 -18.48 3.18
C PHE A 29 9.06 -17.41 4.15
N LEU A 30 8.22 -16.91 5.07
CA LEU A 30 8.62 -15.93 6.07
C LEU A 30 9.66 -16.51 7.04
N ASP A 31 9.50 -17.75 7.48
CA ASP A 31 10.49 -18.44 8.33
C ASP A 31 11.86 -18.52 7.64
N LYS A 32 11.87 -18.82 6.34
CA LYS A 32 13.10 -18.90 5.54
C LYS A 32 13.72 -17.53 5.28
N LEU A 33 12.91 -16.49 5.14
CA LEU A 33 13.35 -15.10 4.94
C LEU A 33 13.92 -14.49 6.22
N MET A 34 13.26 -14.71 7.35
CA MET A 34 13.65 -14.20 8.66
C MET A 34 14.81 -14.98 9.29
N GLY A 35 14.87 -16.30 9.05
CA GLY A 35 15.97 -17.16 9.51
C GLY A 35 17.30 -16.86 8.81
N ARG A 36 17.27 -16.42 7.55
CA ARG A 36 18.49 -16.08 6.78
C ARG A 36 19.12 -14.74 7.16
N THR A 37 18.36 -13.83 7.77
CA THR A 37 18.76 -12.44 7.92
C THR A 37 19.14 -12.03 9.34
N SER A 38 18.74 -12.76 10.39
CA SER A 38 18.79 -12.18 11.75
C SER A 38 19.07 -13.14 12.93
N GLY A 39 19.11 -14.47 12.77
CA GLY A 39 19.14 -15.37 13.93
C GLY A 39 17.81 -15.37 14.68
N TYR A 40 16.73 -15.50 13.91
CA TYR A 40 15.34 -15.44 14.36
C TYR A 40 15.01 -16.55 15.38
N ASP A 41 14.67 -16.18 16.61
CA ASP A 41 14.23 -17.11 17.66
C ASP A 41 12.76 -17.49 17.45
N ALA A 42 12.50 -18.78 17.15
CA ALA A 42 11.16 -19.34 16.93
C ALA A 42 10.19 -19.21 18.13
N ARG A 43 10.65 -18.69 19.27
CA ARG A 43 9.83 -18.32 20.43
C ARG A 43 9.23 -16.92 20.32
N ILE A 44 9.83 -16.01 19.56
CA ILE A 44 9.27 -14.69 19.21
C ILE A 44 8.40 -14.84 17.94
N ARG A 45 7.57 -15.88 17.87
CA ARG A 45 6.61 -16.05 16.79
C ARG A 45 5.52 -14.99 16.96
N PRO A 46 5.42 -13.96 16.10
CA PRO A 46 4.21 -13.15 16.06
C PRO A 46 3.19 -14.00 15.29
N ASN A 47 2.45 -14.88 15.97
CA ASN A 47 1.26 -15.60 15.48
C ASN A 47 1.13 -15.84 13.96
N PHE A 48 2.19 -16.23 13.23
CA PHE A 48 2.11 -16.49 11.77
C PHE A 48 1.29 -17.75 11.42
N LYS A 49 0.74 -18.42 12.44
CA LYS A 49 -0.25 -19.49 12.32
C LYS A 49 -1.68 -18.97 12.33
N ASP A 50 -1.90 -17.77 12.86
CA ASP A 50 -3.20 -17.11 12.88
C ASP A 50 -3.41 -16.42 11.54
N ILE A 51 -4.21 -17.07 10.70
CA ILE A 51 -4.49 -16.60 9.35
C ILE A 51 -5.22 -15.26 9.36
N GLU A 52 -6.03 -14.96 10.38
CA GLU A 52 -6.70 -13.67 10.56
C GLU A 52 -5.66 -12.56 10.78
N TRP A 53 -4.68 -12.83 11.64
CA TRP A 53 -3.60 -11.88 11.93
C TRP A 53 -2.71 -11.65 10.71
N VAL A 54 -2.37 -12.70 9.97
CA VAL A 54 -1.56 -12.60 8.73
C VAL A 54 -2.29 -11.76 7.68
N ARG A 55 -3.61 -11.93 7.51
CA ARG A 55 -4.42 -11.11 6.60
C ARG A 55 -4.48 -9.66 7.05
N TYR A 56 -4.69 -9.41 8.35
CA TYR A 56 -4.66 -8.05 8.90
C TYR A 56 -3.30 -7.38 8.68
N LEU A 57 -2.20 -8.10 8.90
CA LEU A 57 -0.86 -7.57 8.62
C LEU A 57 -0.64 -7.28 7.14
N ALA A 58 -1.08 -8.16 6.25
CA ALA A 58 -0.98 -7.94 4.80
C ALA A 58 -1.72 -6.68 4.37
N PHE A 59 -2.96 -6.50 4.84
CA PHE A 59 -3.75 -5.29 4.62
C PHE A 59 -3.04 -4.02 5.12
N MET A 60 -2.54 -4.06 6.36
CA MET A 60 -1.80 -2.94 6.95
C MET A 60 -0.54 -2.60 6.17
N THR A 61 0.16 -3.61 5.67
CA THR A 61 1.40 -3.45 4.88
C THR A 61 1.10 -2.79 3.53
N ASP A 62 0.04 -3.22 2.86
CA ASP A 62 -0.38 -2.62 1.58
C ASP A 62 -0.76 -1.14 1.75
N VAL A 63 -1.52 -0.78 2.79
CA VAL A 63 -1.87 0.62 3.07
C VAL A 63 -0.64 1.43 3.48
N SER A 64 0.25 0.87 4.30
CA SER A 64 1.50 1.53 4.72
C SER A 64 2.40 1.82 3.53
N LYS A 65 2.43 0.93 2.54
CA LYS A 65 3.13 1.18 1.27
C LYS A 65 2.56 2.40 0.57
N HIS A 66 1.24 2.51 0.44
CA HIS A 66 0.60 3.67 -0.19
C HIS A 66 0.87 4.99 0.56
N LEU A 67 0.94 4.95 1.89
CA LEU A 67 1.36 6.10 2.71
C LEU A 67 2.82 6.49 2.45
N ASN A 68 3.71 5.50 2.36
CA ASN A 68 5.11 5.75 2.04
C ASN A 68 5.28 6.31 0.62
N ASP A 69 4.52 5.79 -0.35
CA ASP A 69 4.51 6.29 -1.73
C ASP A 69 4.02 7.74 -1.78
N LEU A 70 2.99 8.11 -1.01
CA LEU A 70 2.55 9.49 -0.85
C LEU A 70 3.66 10.33 -0.22
N ASN A 71 4.23 9.88 0.90
CA ASN A 71 5.27 10.62 1.61
C ASN A 71 6.50 10.88 0.72
N ALA A 72 6.90 9.91 -0.11
CA ALA A 72 7.97 10.09 -1.10
C ALA A 72 7.60 11.12 -2.18
N GLN A 73 6.32 11.22 -2.57
CA GLN A 73 5.85 12.22 -3.53
C GLN A 73 5.79 13.63 -2.92
N LEU A 74 5.48 13.74 -1.63
CA LEU A 74 5.41 15.00 -0.90
C LEU A 74 6.80 15.58 -0.59
N GLN A 75 7.80 14.72 -0.43
CA GLN A 75 9.17 15.13 -0.15
C GLN A 75 9.97 15.41 -1.42
N GLY A 76 11.09 16.13 -1.28
CA GLY A 76 12.02 16.48 -2.36
C GLY A 76 12.10 17.97 -2.63
N LYS A 77 12.95 18.35 -3.59
CA LYS A 77 13.09 19.74 -4.05
C LYS A 77 12.17 20.01 -5.24
N ASP A 78 11.90 21.28 -5.51
CA ASP A 78 11.17 21.75 -6.71
C ASP A 78 9.72 21.25 -6.81
N LYS A 79 9.05 21.08 -5.67
CA LYS A 79 7.63 20.73 -5.62
C LYS A 79 6.77 22.00 -5.57
N CYS A 80 5.78 22.09 -6.45
CA CYS A 80 4.79 23.16 -6.39
C CYS A 80 3.73 22.85 -5.32
N VAL A 81 3.38 23.84 -4.51
CA VAL A 81 2.41 23.70 -3.41
C VAL A 81 1.05 23.20 -3.91
N SER A 82 0.60 23.67 -5.08
CA SER A 82 -0.65 23.19 -5.70
C SER A 82 -0.61 21.69 -6.00
N ASN A 83 0.51 21.17 -6.49
CA ASN A 83 0.68 19.73 -6.74
C ASN A 83 0.71 18.93 -5.43
N LEU A 84 1.35 19.45 -4.38
CA LEU A 84 1.39 18.80 -3.07
C LEU A 84 0.00 18.68 -2.45
N VAL A 85 -0.79 19.76 -2.48
CA VAL A 85 -2.17 19.76 -2.00
C VAL A 85 -3.05 18.84 -2.85
N ALA A 86 -2.88 18.84 -4.17
CA ALA A 86 -3.59 17.90 -5.05
C ALA A 86 -3.30 16.44 -4.69
N LEU A 87 -2.04 16.10 -4.37
CA LEU A 87 -1.64 14.75 -3.92
C LEU A 87 -2.27 14.38 -2.56
N ILE A 88 -2.31 15.31 -1.62
CA ILE A 88 -2.95 15.13 -0.30
C ILE A 88 -4.44 14.88 -0.49
N ASN A 89 -5.14 15.75 -1.22
CA ASN A 89 -6.58 15.63 -1.46
C ASN A 89 -6.94 14.36 -2.25
N ALA A 90 -6.14 14.00 -3.24
CA ALA A 90 -6.33 12.75 -3.97
C ALA A 90 -6.14 11.51 -3.08
N PHE A 91 -5.22 11.57 -2.11
CA PHE A 91 -5.04 10.49 -1.15
C PHE A 91 -6.18 10.43 -0.13
N ASP A 92 -6.69 11.58 0.33
CA ASP A 92 -7.88 11.62 1.19
C ASP A 92 -9.10 10.96 0.50
N CYS A 93 -9.37 11.33 -0.75
CA CYS A 93 -10.39 10.67 -1.57
C CYS A 93 -10.13 9.17 -1.76
N LYS A 94 -8.86 8.74 -1.79
CA LYS A 94 -8.50 7.31 -1.86
C LYS A 94 -8.84 6.57 -0.57
N LEU A 95 -8.67 7.20 0.59
CA LEU A 95 -9.10 6.62 1.88
C LEU A 95 -10.62 6.47 1.95
N ASP A 96 -11.38 7.45 1.44
CA ASP A 96 -12.84 7.32 1.30
C ASP A 96 -13.23 6.17 0.39
N LEU A 97 -12.55 6.05 -0.76
CA LEU A 97 -12.76 4.94 -1.67
C LEU A 97 -12.51 3.59 -1.00
N TYR A 98 -11.46 3.47 -0.17
CA TYR A 98 -11.20 2.24 0.59
C TYR A 98 -12.28 1.96 1.63
N ALA A 99 -12.71 2.97 2.39
CA ALA A 99 -13.78 2.81 3.37
C ALA A 99 -15.10 2.35 2.72
N TRP A 100 -15.41 2.89 1.54
CA TRP A 100 -16.56 2.50 0.73
C TRP A 100 -16.41 1.08 0.15
N LYS A 101 -15.26 0.73 -0.44
CA LYS A 101 -15.04 -0.63 -0.97
C LYS A 101 -15.14 -1.71 0.11
N LEU A 102 -14.66 -1.41 1.31
CA LEU A 102 -14.78 -2.30 2.46
C LEU A 102 -16.23 -2.49 2.91
N SER A 103 -17.11 -1.48 2.77
CA SER A 103 -18.55 -1.67 3.02
C SER A 103 -19.20 -2.60 2.00
N GLN A 104 -18.68 -2.61 0.78
CA GLN A 104 -19.13 -3.48 -0.32
C GLN A 104 -18.53 -4.89 -0.27
N GLN A 105 -17.73 -5.20 0.76
CA GLN A 105 -16.95 -6.45 0.87
C GLN A 105 -16.03 -6.70 -0.33
N ASP A 106 -15.51 -5.63 -0.94
CA ASP A 106 -14.64 -5.68 -2.11
C ASP A 106 -13.18 -5.32 -1.73
N LEU A 107 -12.28 -6.29 -1.92
CA LEU A 107 -10.83 -6.14 -1.74
C LEU A 107 -10.03 -6.25 -3.04
N THR A 108 -10.66 -6.19 -4.21
CA THR A 108 -10.02 -6.47 -5.52
C THR A 108 -8.74 -5.68 -5.83
N HIS A 109 -8.45 -4.59 -5.12
CA HIS A 109 -7.25 -3.77 -5.32
C HIS A 109 -6.23 -3.80 -4.15
N LEU A 110 -6.58 -4.40 -3.02
CA LEU A 110 -5.67 -4.75 -1.94
C LEU A 110 -5.27 -6.20 -2.19
N LYS A 111 -3.98 -6.53 -2.19
CA LYS A 111 -3.51 -7.79 -2.80
C LYS A 111 -4.29 -9.00 -2.28
N ARG A 112 -5.00 -9.65 -3.20
CA ARG A 112 -5.93 -10.75 -2.95
C ARG A 112 -5.22 -11.90 -2.23
N SER A 113 -5.82 -12.38 -1.15
CA SER A 113 -5.69 -13.79 -0.75
C SER A 113 -6.74 -14.56 -1.57
N ASP A 114 -6.38 -15.69 -2.16
CA ASP A 114 -7.33 -16.50 -2.95
C ASP A 114 -8.47 -17.10 -2.10
N GLU A 115 -8.34 -17.03 -0.77
CA GLU A 115 -9.37 -17.46 0.18
C GLU A 115 -10.42 -16.37 0.49
N PRO A 116 -11.71 -16.75 0.60
CA PRO A 116 -12.76 -15.85 1.07
C PRO A 116 -12.46 -15.32 2.48
N GLN A 117 -12.50 -13.99 2.66
CA GLN A 117 -12.40 -13.37 3.99
C GLN A 117 -13.74 -13.39 4.73
N PRO A 118 -13.74 -13.55 6.06
CA PRO A 118 -14.94 -13.42 6.88
C PRO A 118 -15.42 -11.96 6.91
N ALA A 119 -16.73 -11.74 7.02
CA ALA A 119 -17.34 -10.40 7.10
C ALA A 119 -16.76 -9.53 8.24
N SER A 120 -16.28 -10.15 9.32
CA SER A 120 -15.62 -9.48 10.46
C SER A 120 -14.32 -8.78 10.09
N ASP A 121 -13.56 -9.31 9.12
CA ASP A 121 -12.31 -8.71 8.65
C ASP A 121 -12.59 -7.37 7.97
N PHE A 122 -13.60 -7.31 7.10
CA PHE A 122 -13.99 -6.08 6.41
C PHE A 122 -14.39 -4.97 7.38
N GLN A 123 -15.18 -5.29 8.41
CA GLN A 123 -15.58 -4.31 9.41
C GLN A 123 -14.37 -3.78 10.20
N ARG A 124 -13.42 -4.66 10.54
CA ARG A 124 -12.19 -4.27 11.25
C ARG A 124 -11.30 -3.38 10.39
N TYR A 125 -11.11 -3.72 9.12
CA TYR A 125 -10.36 -2.91 8.15
C TYR A 125 -11.02 -1.55 7.95
N GLN A 126 -12.34 -1.52 7.80
CA GLN A 126 -13.08 -0.30 7.57
C GLN A 126 -12.93 0.65 8.76
N LYS A 127 -13.12 0.14 9.98
CA LYS A 127 -12.93 0.93 11.20
C LYS A 127 -11.52 1.52 11.29
N TRP A 128 -10.51 0.74 10.89
CA TRP A 128 -9.13 1.22 10.89
C TRP A 128 -8.88 2.29 9.81
N ILE A 129 -9.42 2.13 8.60
CA ILE A 129 -9.31 3.14 7.52
C ILE A 129 -9.96 4.46 7.93
N ILE A 130 -11.14 4.41 8.55
CA ILE A 130 -11.82 5.62 9.04
C ILE A 130 -10.97 6.34 10.09
N ALA A 131 -10.36 5.59 11.02
CA ALA A 131 -9.45 6.16 12.00
C ALA A 131 -8.18 6.75 11.35
N LEU A 132 -7.62 6.07 10.35
CA LEU A 132 -6.49 6.57 9.57
C LEU A 132 -6.85 7.87 8.83
N LYS A 133 -8.01 7.94 8.20
CA LYS A 133 -8.51 9.15 7.52
C LYS A 133 -8.63 10.32 8.49
N SER A 134 -9.27 10.11 9.64
CA SER A 134 -9.39 11.18 10.65
C SER A 134 -8.01 11.68 11.12
N ASN A 135 -7.04 10.79 11.32
CA ASN A 135 -5.67 11.20 11.65
C ASN A 135 -4.98 11.94 10.50
N PHE A 136 -5.25 11.52 9.25
CA PHE A 136 -4.71 12.15 8.06
C PHE A 136 -5.24 13.57 7.89
N GLU A 137 -6.55 13.78 7.97
CA GLU A 137 -7.20 15.09 7.91
C GLU A 137 -6.67 16.03 9.01
N ASN A 138 -6.53 15.52 10.24
CA ASN A 138 -5.95 16.29 11.35
C ASN A 138 -4.49 16.71 11.10
N GLY A 139 -3.72 15.91 10.34
CA GLY A 139 -2.34 16.23 9.99
C GLY A 139 -2.19 17.27 8.88
N PHE A 140 -3.22 17.46 8.05
CA PHE A 140 -3.18 18.32 6.85
C PHE A 140 -4.15 19.51 6.89
N ASN A 141 -4.85 19.74 8.01
CA ASN A 141 -5.81 20.84 8.18
C ASN A 141 -5.24 22.26 7.98
N HIS A 142 -3.92 22.44 8.04
CA HIS A 142 -3.29 23.76 7.85
C HIS A 142 -3.36 24.25 6.40
N PHE A 143 -3.51 23.34 5.42
CA PHE A 143 -3.58 23.69 4.01
C PHE A 143 -4.90 24.35 3.62
N ASP A 144 -5.92 24.33 4.49
CA ASP A 144 -7.18 25.04 4.29
C ASP A 144 -6.96 26.55 4.08
N SER A 145 -5.95 27.11 4.76
CA SER A 145 -5.57 28.51 4.57
C SER A 145 -5.02 28.80 3.17
N ILE A 146 -4.37 27.85 2.50
CA ILE A 146 -3.69 28.04 1.21
C ILE A 146 -4.59 27.59 0.04
N ASN A 147 -5.70 26.89 0.31
CA ASN A 147 -6.60 26.36 -0.71
C ASN A 147 -7.17 27.46 -1.63
N ASP A 148 -7.49 28.64 -1.10
CA ASP A 148 -7.96 29.77 -1.90
C ASP A 148 -6.88 30.26 -2.88
N ALA A 149 -5.63 30.36 -2.42
CA ALA A 149 -4.50 30.73 -3.25
C ALA A 149 -4.21 29.69 -4.34
N ILE A 150 -4.36 28.41 -4.02
CA ILE A 150 -4.22 27.32 -4.99
C ILE A 150 -5.34 27.33 -6.02
N ALA A 151 -6.58 27.56 -5.60
CA ALA A 151 -7.73 27.67 -6.50
C ALA A 151 -7.56 28.86 -7.46
N PHE A 152 -7.07 29.99 -6.96
CA PHE A 152 -6.72 31.15 -7.79
C PHE A 152 -5.61 30.85 -8.79
N ILE A 153 -4.51 30.21 -8.37
CA ILE A 153 -3.39 29.86 -9.27
C ILE A 153 -3.84 28.84 -10.34
N SER A 154 -4.70 27.88 -9.97
CA SER A 154 -5.14 26.82 -10.86
C SER A 154 -6.15 27.32 -11.90
N SER A 155 -7.07 28.20 -11.48
CA SER A 155 -8.15 28.70 -12.33
C SER A 155 -8.46 30.18 -12.03
N PRO A 156 -7.55 31.10 -12.41
CA PRO A 156 -7.65 32.51 -12.00
C PRO A 156 -8.88 33.23 -12.57
N HIS A 157 -9.36 32.80 -13.73
CA HIS A 157 -10.50 33.42 -14.43
C HIS A 157 -11.87 32.99 -13.89
N THR A 158 -11.93 31.93 -13.08
CA THR A 158 -13.18 31.46 -12.45
C THR A 158 -13.22 31.75 -10.94
N PHE A 159 -12.19 32.39 -10.39
CA PHE A 159 -12.11 32.64 -8.96
C PHE A 159 -13.09 33.75 -8.54
N PRO A 160 -13.93 33.53 -7.50
CA PRO A 160 -14.90 34.54 -7.06
C PRO A 160 -14.20 35.80 -6.52
N ILE A 161 -14.56 36.96 -7.06
CA ILE A 161 -13.99 38.26 -6.63
C ILE A 161 -14.30 38.53 -5.15
N ASP A 162 -15.46 38.09 -4.66
CA ASP A 162 -15.88 38.27 -3.26
C ASP A 162 -14.99 37.49 -2.28
N SER A 163 -14.31 36.43 -2.74
CA SER A 163 -13.35 35.64 -1.97
C SER A 163 -11.92 36.16 -2.08
N ALA A 164 -11.64 37.19 -2.88
CA ALA A 164 -10.28 37.71 -3.08
C ALA A 164 -9.66 38.33 -1.80
N GLY A 165 -10.48 38.64 -0.79
CA GLY A 165 -10.00 39.13 0.51
C GLY A 165 -9.10 38.13 1.25
N SER A 166 -9.33 36.82 1.11
CA SER A 166 -8.49 35.79 1.74
C SER A 166 -7.10 35.72 1.09
N LEU A 167 -7.02 35.91 -0.23
CA LEU A 167 -5.77 36.00 -0.98
C LEU A 167 -4.92 37.18 -0.51
N ALA A 168 -5.54 38.33 -0.24
CA ALA A 168 -4.83 39.51 0.23
C ALA A 168 -4.14 39.26 1.58
N THR A 169 -4.78 38.53 2.50
CA THR A 169 -4.18 38.17 3.80
C THR A 169 -3.00 37.20 3.66
N LEU A 170 -3.08 36.24 2.73
CA LEU A 170 -1.98 35.30 2.45
C LEU A 170 -0.79 35.95 1.77
N PHE A 171 -1.01 36.69 0.68
CA PHE A 171 0.08 37.31 -0.08
C PHE A 171 0.71 38.51 0.64
N SER A 172 -0.03 39.17 1.54
CA SER A 172 0.52 40.28 2.34
C SER A 172 1.39 39.80 3.51
N ALA A 173 1.37 38.51 3.86
CA ALA A 173 2.17 37.97 4.96
C ALA A 173 3.68 37.86 4.63
N GLU A 174 4.10 38.10 3.38
CA GLU A 174 5.49 37.91 2.91
C GLU A 174 6.33 39.21 2.92
N VAL A 175 5.87 40.31 3.55
CA VAL A 175 6.58 41.62 3.54
C VAL A 175 7.20 42.01 4.90
N ALA A 176 7.55 41.04 5.76
CA ALA A 176 8.23 41.32 7.03
C ALA A 176 9.59 40.61 7.12
#